data_AF-A0A8T5XN62-F1
#
_entry.id   AF-A0A8T5XN62-F1
#
_cell.length_a   1.000
_cell.length_b   1.000
_cell.length_c   1.000
_cell.angle_alpha   90.00
_cell.angle_beta   90.00
_cell.angle_gamma   90.00
#
_symmetry.space_group_name_H-M   'P 1'
#
loop_
_entity.id
_entity.type
_entity.pdbx_description
1 polymer ?
#
loop_
_entity_poly.entity_id
_entity_poly.type
_entity_poly.pdbx_seq_one_letter_code
_entity_poly.pdbx_strand_id
1 'polypeptide(L)'
;MKIKKLIKNTLLGLYKSTKRFPITVCISSILAIMLIVMTEMANTLDENTLEILQRISMILALGIPFSLCIKFIFEKRNITNYKKILGYALGALILIGYYFFLLKDFDMVSITRYIGVTVFLYLAFMYIPRVNNKDYYEYYVIKVLSSFLLTVIYSVVLYLGLVFIIFSVDKLFLVNMSEKIYIQVFFVVSLVFGVTMFLAKIPFNKQDFSNSNYPKALKILILYILIPLITVYTAILYAYFIKIIVTMNWPVGLVSHLVLWFSVISVAVIFFIYPIIKEKKLAKNFVNYFPKAIIPILIMMFISIGIRIRAYGFTENRYYVLVLGMWVLGIIIYFCFSKKNRNIIIPISLSILVLNSVFGPLSGYSISKLSQNNRLEDILIRNDMLVGKKIVSSTKISKKDKTEISNILRYFKNNHNLDDVRYISNDFQIKNMEDTFGFPFTNIKDIRKNRYFNYSNYGNAKVINTEGYDYLIDLNNSENKVNLNDSIKVIYNRSSYNLKIMEGEKVIYNKDLFEYADILNKKYKDLSKRKSIDLKEMTFIDENERVNVTFVFKSISGTKEVSEEIKVNHMDFYFLIKIK
;
A
#
# COMPACT_ATOMS: atom_id res chain seq x y z
N MET A 1 -21.31 34.75 -29.82
CA MET A 1 -19.97 35.39 -29.68
C MET A 1 -19.10 34.84 -28.54
N LYS A 2 -19.63 34.55 -27.34
CA LYS A 2 -18.82 34.09 -26.18
C LYS A 2 -18.19 32.69 -26.35
N ILE A 3 -18.91 31.72 -26.92
CA ILE A 3 -18.43 30.34 -27.13
C ILE A 3 -17.27 30.28 -28.13
N LYS A 4 -17.41 30.94 -29.29
CA LYS A 4 -16.33 31.03 -30.31
C LYS A 4 -15.05 31.64 -29.74
N LYS A 5 -15.16 32.67 -28.89
CA LYS A 5 -14.02 33.28 -28.18
C LYS A 5 -13.41 32.31 -27.17
N LEU A 6 -14.23 31.54 -26.46
CA LEU A 6 -13.77 30.56 -25.46
C LEU A 6 -13.02 29.40 -26.13
N ILE A 7 -13.58 28.81 -27.18
CA ILE A 7 -12.92 27.75 -27.98
C ILE A 7 -11.60 28.26 -28.58
N LYS A 8 -11.61 29.46 -29.19
CA LYS A 8 -10.40 30.08 -29.73
C LYS A 8 -9.33 30.27 -28.66
N ASN A 9 -9.69 30.71 -27.46
CA ASN A 9 -8.76 30.88 -26.36
C ASN A 9 -8.19 29.54 -25.85
N THR A 10 -9.01 28.48 -25.80
CA THR A 10 -8.57 27.14 -25.40
C THR A 10 -7.59 26.56 -26.43
N LEU A 11 -7.92 26.64 -27.73
CA LEU A 11 -7.06 26.18 -28.82
C LEU A 11 -5.75 26.97 -28.88
N LEU A 12 -5.80 28.29 -28.71
CA LEU A 12 -4.59 29.12 -28.60
C LEU A 12 -3.75 28.75 -27.37
N GLY A 13 -4.38 28.38 -26.25
CA GLY A 13 -3.69 27.88 -25.06
C GLY A 13 -2.95 26.57 -25.32
N LEU A 14 -3.62 25.61 -25.95
CA LEU A 14 -3.01 24.33 -26.34
C LEU A 14 -1.86 24.54 -27.33
N TYR A 15 -2.03 25.38 -28.34
CA TYR A 15 -0.96 25.73 -29.29
C TYR A 15 0.25 26.40 -28.61
N LYS A 16 0.01 27.32 -27.67
CA LYS A 16 1.10 27.92 -26.89
C LYS A 16 1.83 26.90 -26.03
N SER A 17 1.10 25.91 -25.50
CA SER A 17 1.66 24.81 -24.71
C SER A 17 2.58 23.93 -25.53
N THR A 18 2.12 23.46 -26.69
CA THR A 18 2.92 22.63 -27.60
C THR A 18 4.16 23.38 -28.10
N LYS A 19 4.05 24.69 -28.34
CA LYS A 19 5.20 25.53 -28.69
C LYS A 19 6.19 25.73 -27.53
N ARG A 20 5.70 25.82 -26.28
CA ARG A 20 6.56 26.04 -25.10
C ARG A 20 7.21 24.74 -24.61
N PHE A 21 6.48 23.64 -24.59
CA PHE A 21 6.88 22.34 -24.04
C PHE A 21 6.78 21.20 -25.08
N PRO A 22 7.39 21.32 -26.28
CA PRO A 22 7.20 20.34 -27.36
C PRO A 22 7.66 18.93 -26.97
N ILE A 23 8.77 18.82 -26.26
CA ILE A 23 9.36 17.52 -25.87
C ILE A 23 8.50 16.82 -24.83
N THR A 24 7.99 17.53 -23.84
CA THR A 24 7.13 16.94 -22.81
C THR A 24 5.82 16.43 -23.40
N VAL A 25 5.20 17.19 -24.32
CA VAL A 25 3.99 16.76 -25.02
C VAL A 25 4.28 15.56 -25.92
N CYS A 26 5.43 15.54 -26.61
CA CYS A 26 5.85 14.39 -27.41
C CYS A 26 6.00 13.12 -26.56
N ILE A 27 6.76 13.19 -25.45
CA ILE A 27 6.97 12.06 -24.53
C ILE A 27 5.63 11.56 -23.98
N SER A 28 4.73 12.45 -23.55
CA SER A 28 3.43 12.04 -23.01
C SER A 28 2.53 11.41 -24.08
N SER A 29 2.65 11.86 -25.33
CA SER A 29 1.88 11.29 -26.46
C SER A 29 2.42 9.92 -26.87
N ILE A 30 3.75 9.74 -26.89
CA ILE A 30 4.39 8.44 -27.10
C ILE A 30 3.99 7.46 -25.98
N LEU A 31 3.99 7.91 -24.73
CA LEU A 31 3.50 7.09 -23.60
C LEU A 31 2.04 6.68 -23.80
N ALA A 32 1.16 7.58 -24.25
CA ALA A 32 -0.23 7.25 -24.51
C ALA A 32 -0.36 6.16 -25.60
N ILE A 33 0.37 6.31 -26.70
CA ILE A 33 0.40 5.31 -27.79
C ILE A 33 0.92 3.97 -27.27
N MET A 34 2.00 3.98 -26.50
CA MET A 34 2.59 2.78 -25.91
C MET A 34 1.59 2.02 -25.03
N LEU A 35 0.89 2.73 -24.14
CA LEU A 35 -0.10 2.12 -23.26
C LEU A 35 -1.33 1.60 -24.02
N ILE A 36 -1.73 2.27 -25.10
CA ILE A 36 -2.80 1.79 -26.00
C ILE A 36 -2.37 0.49 -26.70
N VAL A 37 -1.16 0.45 -27.27
CA VAL A 37 -0.62 -0.74 -27.94
C VAL A 37 -0.51 -1.91 -26.95
N MET A 38 0.00 -1.67 -25.74
CA MET A 38 0.07 -2.68 -24.69
C MET A 38 -1.31 -3.21 -24.29
N THR A 39 -2.31 -2.33 -24.20
CA THR A 39 -3.69 -2.75 -23.89
C THR A 39 -4.27 -3.60 -25.02
N GLU A 40 -4.00 -3.24 -26.28
CA GLU A 40 -4.53 -3.97 -27.42
C GLU A 40 -3.90 -5.36 -27.52
N MET A 41 -2.59 -5.43 -27.35
CA MET A 41 -1.80 -6.66 -27.47
C MET A 41 -1.66 -7.44 -26.16
N ALA A 42 -2.36 -7.06 -25.09
CA ALA A 42 -2.19 -7.65 -23.76
C ALA A 42 -2.31 -9.18 -23.72
N ASN A 43 -3.17 -9.76 -24.58
CA ASN A 43 -3.41 -11.20 -24.65
C ASN A 43 -2.46 -11.94 -25.62
N THR A 44 -1.69 -11.21 -26.43
CA THR A 44 -0.81 -11.79 -27.47
C THR A 44 0.68 -11.64 -27.14
N LEU A 45 1.03 -10.72 -26.26
CA LEU A 45 2.40 -10.51 -25.81
C LEU A 45 2.85 -11.60 -24.85
N ASP A 46 4.07 -12.12 -25.05
CA ASP A 46 4.74 -12.95 -24.05
C ASP A 46 5.12 -12.12 -22.81
N GLU A 47 5.32 -12.78 -21.68
CA GLU A 47 5.59 -12.13 -20.38
C GLU A 47 6.84 -11.24 -20.43
N ASN A 48 7.89 -11.67 -21.12
CA ASN A 48 9.15 -10.93 -21.21
C ASN A 48 8.99 -9.65 -22.05
N THR A 49 8.31 -9.74 -23.20
CA THR A 49 8.00 -8.56 -24.00
C THR A 49 7.11 -7.59 -23.23
N LEU A 50 6.11 -8.08 -22.50
CA LEU A 50 5.25 -7.24 -21.67
C LEU A 50 6.05 -6.49 -20.59
N GLU A 51 6.96 -7.17 -19.91
CA GLU A 51 7.85 -6.56 -18.90
C GLU A 51 8.74 -5.47 -19.52
N ILE A 52 9.34 -5.73 -20.69
CA ILE A 52 10.14 -4.73 -21.42
C ILE A 52 9.30 -3.49 -21.75
N LEU A 53 8.08 -3.68 -22.29
CA LEU A 53 7.17 -2.58 -22.63
C LEU A 53 6.74 -1.78 -21.39
N GLN A 54 6.50 -2.45 -20.25
CA GLN A 54 6.20 -1.80 -18.97
C GLN A 54 7.37 -0.95 -18.49
N ARG A 55 8.60 -1.49 -18.52
CA ARG A 55 9.81 -0.75 -18.14
C ARG A 55 10.04 0.47 -19.02
N ILE A 56 9.86 0.35 -20.34
CA ILE A 56 9.92 1.49 -21.27
C ILE A 56 8.84 2.53 -20.93
N SER A 57 7.61 2.09 -20.64
CA SER A 57 6.51 2.99 -20.25
C SER A 57 6.82 3.75 -18.96
N MET A 58 7.46 3.12 -17.98
CA MET A 58 7.95 3.78 -16.77
C MET A 58 9.02 4.84 -17.08
N ILE A 59 9.97 4.55 -17.98
CA ILE A 59 10.98 5.54 -18.40
C ILE A 59 10.34 6.74 -19.12
N LEU A 60 9.38 6.49 -20.01
CA LEU A 60 8.63 7.55 -20.68
C LEU A 60 7.85 8.40 -19.66
N ALA A 61 7.19 7.77 -18.69
CA ALA A 61 6.50 8.46 -17.61
C ALA A 61 7.46 9.33 -16.77
N LEU A 62 8.65 8.83 -16.45
CA LEU A 62 9.71 9.58 -15.76
C LEU A 62 10.26 10.74 -16.61
N GLY A 63 10.29 10.56 -17.93
CA GLY A 63 10.69 11.57 -18.90
C GLY A 63 9.80 12.82 -18.91
N ILE A 64 8.54 12.71 -18.48
CA ILE A 64 7.61 13.84 -18.38
C ILE A 64 8.11 14.89 -17.37
N PRO A 65 8.21 14.60 -16.05
CA PRO A 65 8.71 15.58 -15.08
C PRO A 65 10.20 15.92 -15.31
N PHE A 66 11.00 14.99 -15.84
CA PHE A 66 12.41 15.27 -16.14
C PHE A 66 12.58 16.30 -17.26
N SER A 67 11.87 16.14 -18.38
CA SER A 67 11.89 17.11 -19.48
C SER A 67 11.41 18.50 -19.05
N LEU A 68 10.44 18.56 -18.12
CA LEU A 68 9.98 19.83 -17.53
C LEU A 68 11.06 20.51 -16.68
N CYS A 69 11.79 19.74 -15.86
CA CYS A 69 12.91 20.28 -15.09
C CYS A 69 13.99 20.89 -16.01
N ILE A 70 14.38 20.16 -17.07
CA ILE A 70 15.32 20.65 -18.09
C ILE A 70 14.80 21.93 -18.73
N LYS A 71 13.52 21.95 -19.14
CA LYS A 71 12.90 23.12 -19.77
C LYS A 71 12.96 24.36 -18.88
N PHE A 72 12.66 24.25 -17.59
CA PHE A 72 12.72 25.44 -16.71
C PHE A 72 14.13 25.93 -16.44
N ILE A 73 15.11 25.03 -16.37
CA ILE A 73 16.53 25.42 -16.31
C ILE A 73 16.89 26.25 -17.54
N PHE A 74 16.40 25.84 -18.73
CA PHE A 74 16.58 26.58 -19.98
C PHE A 74 15.76 27.86 -20.10
N GLU A 75 14.60 27.98 -19.45
CA GLU A 75 13.86 29.25 -19.42
C GLU A 75 14.50 30.26 -18.44
N LYS A 76 15.29 29.77 -17.47
CA LYS A 76 15.99 30.60 -16.50
C LYS A 76 17.30 31.16 -17.04
N ARG A 77 17.97 30.43 -17.92
CA ARG A 77 19.24 30.81 -18.53
C ARG A 77 18.97 31.14 -20.01
N ASN A 78 19.40 32.29 -20.54
CA ASN A 78 19.27 32.60 -21.97
C ASN A 78 20.19 31.69 -22.82
N ILE A 79 19.81 30.42 -22.95
CA ILE A 79 20.61 29.36 -23.58
C ILE A 79 20.32 29.30 -25.08
N THR A 80 21.37 29.16 -25.88
CA THR A 80 21.31 28.98 -27.34
C THR A 80 20.65 27.65 -27.74
N ASN A 81 20.09 27.57 -28.95
CA ASN A 81 19.32 26.39 -29.38
C ASN A 81 20.16 25.08 -29.40
N TYR A 82 21.43 25.13 -29.81
CA TYR A 82 22.33 23.97 -29.78
C TYR A 82 22.49 23.39 -28.35
N LYS A 83 22.72 24.25 -27.35
CA LYS A 83 22.85 23.83 -25.94
C LYS A 83 21.55 23.24 -25.38
N LYS A 84 20.38 23.66 -25.90
CA LYS A 84 19.09 23.05 -25.55
C LYS A 84 19.01 21.61 -26.08
N ILE A 85 19.36 21.41 -27.36
CA ILE A 85 19.38 20.07 -27.99
C ILE A 85 20.33 19.16 -27.21
N LEU A 86 21.55 19.63 -26.94
CA LEU A 86 22.54 18.88 -26.18
C LEU A 86 22.03 18.46 -24.79
N GLY A 87 21.38 19.37 -24.06
CA GLY A 87 20.88 19.01 -22.73
C GLY A 87 19.67 18.08 -22.73
N TYR A 88 18.82 18.11 -23.76
CA TYR A 88 17.79 17.06 -23.93
C TYR A 88 18.38 15.73 -24.37
N ALA A 89 19.43 15.73 -25.20
CA ALA A 89 20.16 14.51 -25.59
C ALA A 89 20.86 13.86 -24.38
N LEU A 90 21.54 14.66 -23.56
CA LEU A 90 22.10 14.20 -22.28
C LEU A 90 21.00 13.69 -21.33
N GLY A 91 19.85 14.36 -21.30
CA GLY A 91 18.69 13.88 -20.54
C GLY A 91 18.20 12.51 -21.03
N ALA A 92 18.08 12.31 -22.34
CA ALA A 92 17.71 11.02 -22.91
C ALA A 92 18.74 9.93 -22.54
N LEU A 93 20.03 10.23 -22.61
CA LEU A 93 21.10 9.32 -22.19
C LEU A 93 20.99 8.93 -20.70
N ILE A 94 20.64 9.87 -19.82
CA ILE A 94 20.41 9.59 -18.40
C ILE A 94 19.23 8.63 -18.21
N LEU A 95 18.13 8.83 -18.95
CA LEU A 95 16.96 7.95 -18.89
C LEU A 95 17.27 6.54 -19.43
N ILE A 96 18.07 6.44 -20.50
CA ILE A 96 18.55 5.17 -21.04
C ILE A 96 19.45 4.47 -20.01
N GLY A 97 20.37 5.19 -19.38
CA GLY A 97 21.18 4.67 -18.28
C GLY A 97 20.30 4.17 -17.12
N TYR A 98 19.26 4.94 -16.75
CA TYR A 98 18.31 4.53 -15.72
C TYR A 98 17.63 3.20 -16.07
N TYR A 99 17.20 3.02 -17.32
CA TYR A 99 16.56 1.79 -17.80
C TYR A 99 17.45 0.55 -17.60
N PHE A 100 18.73 0.64 -17.98
CA PHE A 100 19.64 -0.51 -17.93
C PHE A 100 20.17 -0.80 -16.52
N PHE A 101 20.45 0.22 -15.72
CA PHE A 101 21.14 0.05 -14.44
C PHE A 101 20.21 0.07 -13.21
N LEU A 102 19.10 0.80 -13.26
CA LEU A 102 18.27 1.06 -12.07
C LEU A 102 16.85 0.50 -12.17
N LEU A 103 16.43 0.07 -13.36
CA LEU A 103 15.14 -0.55 -13.60
C LEU A 103 15.34 -1.88 -14.32
N LYS A 104 16.28 -2.71 -13.86
CA LYS A 104 16.57 -4.01 -14.51
C LYS A 104 15.43 -5.00 -14.30
N ASP A 105 14.95 -5.08 -13.07
CA ASP A 105 13.92 -6.02 -12.61
C ASP A 105 12.85 -5.26 -11.79
N PHE A 106 11.64 -5.81 -11.68
CA PHE A 106 10.56 -5.24 -10.84
C PHE A 106 10.64 -5.66 -9.36
N ASP A 107 11.84 -5.58 -8.79
CA ASP A 107 12.04 -5.82 -7.37
C ASP A 107 11.64 -4.61 -6.51
N MET A 108 11.55 -4.84 -5.20
CA MET A 108 11.18 -3.78 -4.25
C MET A 108 12.12 -2.58 -4.37
N VAL A 109 13.44 -2.81 -4.53
CA VAL A 109 14.47 -1.76 -4.57
C VAL A 109 14.33 -0.88 -5.81
N SER A 110 14.18 -1.47 -7.00
CA SER A 110 14.06 -0.74 -8.27
C SER A 110 12.79 0.11 -8.31
N ILE A 111 11.66 -0.45 -7.86
CA ILE A 111 10.39 0.26 -7.79
C ILE A 111 10.46 1.43 -6.80
N THR A 112 11.02 1.21 -5.61
CA THR A 112 11.12 2.26 -4.60
C THR A 112 12.10 3.37 -4.99
N ARG A 113 13.21 3.06 -5.68
CA ARG A 113 14.08 4.06 -6.31
C ARG A 113 13.36 4.84 -7.41
N TYR A 114 12.60 4.17 -8.26
CA TYR A 114 11.80 4.82 -9.30
C TYR A 114 10.79 5.81 -8.71
N ILE A 115 10.08 5.41 -7.65
CA ILE A 115 9.19 6.30 -6.91
C ILE A 115 9.96 7.49 -6.32
N GLY A 116 11.11 7.24 -5.69
CA GLY A 116 11.96 8.28 -5.11
C GLY A 116 12.42 9.33 -6.15
N VAL A 117 12.91 8.89 -7.31
CA VAL A 117 13.30 9.80 -8.40
C VAL A 117 12.10 10.55 -8.96
N THR A 118 10.97 9.88 -9.14
CA THR A 118 9.73 10.52 -9.60
C THR A 118 9.30 11.64 -8.65
N VAL A 119 9.26 11.37 -7.35
CA VAL A 119 8.93 12.36 -6.31
C VAL A 119 9.96 13.51 -6.31
N PHE A 120 11.25 13.19 -6.39
CA PHE A 120 12.31 14.20 -6.50
C PHE A 120 12.08 15.15 -7.69
N LEU A 121 11.77 14.61 -8.87
CA LEU A 121 11.55 15.41 -10.08
C LEU A 121 10.29 16.29 -9.98
N TYR A 122 9.20 15.78 -9.42
CA TYR A 122 8.00 16.61 -9.19
C TYR A 122 8.25 17.71 -8.15
N LEU A 123 8.99 17.43 -7.08
CA LEU A 123 9.39 18.46 -6.13
C LEU A 123 10.32 19.49 -6.78
N ALA A 124 11.29 19.03 -7.59
CA ALA A 124 12.22 19.89 -8.33
C ALA A 124 11.48 20.82 -9.29
N PHE A 125 10.53 20.28 -10.05
CA PHE A 125 9.63 21.05 -10.91
C PHE A 125 8.95 22.21 -10.15
N MET A 126 8.56 22.00 -8.89
CA MET A 126 7.88 23.01 -8.07
C MET A 126 8.78 24.15 -7.58
N TYR A 127 10.11 23.98 -7.51
CA TYR A 127 11.00 25.04 -7.01
C TYR A 127 11.97 25.60 -8.05
N ILE A 128 12.38 24.82 -9.06
CA ILE A 128 13.38 25.25 -10.09
C ILE A 128 13.06 26.64 -10.67
N PRO A 129 11.80 26.95 -11.07
CA PRO A 129 11.44 28.26 -11.62
C PRO A 129 11.67 29.45 -10.68
N ARG A 130 11.66 29.21 -9.36
CA ARG A 130 11.64 30.25 -8.32
C ARG A 130 12.85 30.24 -7.40
N VAL A 131 13.87 29.40 -7.64
CA VAL A 131 15.08 29.35 -6.78
C VAL A 131 15.78 30.71 -6.62
N ASN A 132 15.80 31.55 -7.67
CA ASN A 132 16.45 32.87 -7.64
C ASN A 132 15.51 34.01 -7.24
N ASN A 133 14.19 33.83 -7.40
CA ASN A 133 13.19 34.81 -7.00
C ASN A 133 12.21 34.12 -6.04
N LYS A 134 12.52 34.25 -4.75
CA LYS A 134 11.85 33.55 -3.65
C LYS A 134 10.58 34.26 -3.19
N ASP A 135 10.33 35.47 -3.68
CA ASP A 135 9.19 36.27 -3.27
C ASP A 135 7.90 35.65 -3.83
N TYR A 136 6.88 35.61 -2.97
CA TYR A 136 5.55 35.06 -3.30
C TYR A 136 5.59 33.62 -3.83
N TYR A 137 6.57 32.83 -3.40
CA TYR A 137 6.75 31.43 -3.83
C TYR A 137 5.49 30.58 -3.61
N GLU A 138 4.81 30.78 -2.49
CA GLU A 138 3.59 30.08 -2.14
C GLU A 138 2.47 30.35 -3.15
N TYR A 139 2.35 31.58 -3.65
CA TYR A 139 1.37 31.91 -4.69
C TYR A 139 1.69 31.25 -6.02
N TYR A 140 2.97 31.13 -6.38
CA TYR A 140 3.40 30.34 -7.54
C TYR A 140 2.97 28.87 -7.37
N VAL A 141 3.25 28.25 -6.22
CA VAL A 141 2.86 26.87 -5.92
C VAL A 141 1.34 26.68 -5.96
N ILE A 142 0.58 27.59 -5.33
CA ILE A 142 -0.89 27.60 -5.35
C ILE A 142 -1.40 27.72 -6.78
N LYS A 143 -0.78 28.55 -7.62
CA LYS A 143 -1.18 28.71 -9.03
C LYS A 143 -0.95 27.43 -9.81
N VAL A 144 0.21 26.78 -9.66
CA VAL A 144 0.52 25.51 -10.31
C VAL A 144 -0.46 24.42 -9.86
N LEU A 145 -0.71 24.29 -8.56
CA LEU A 145 -1.65 23.31 -8.02
C LEU A 145 -3.09 23.58 -8.49
N SER A 146 -3.54 24.83 -8.48
CA SER A 146 -4.87 25.21 -8.98
C SER A 146 -5.02 24.92 -10.46
N SER A 147 -3.96 25.14 -11.26
CA SER A 147 -3.92 24.78 -12.67
C SER A 147 -4.00 23.27 -12.87
N PHE A 148 -3.31 22.47 -12.04
CA PHE A 148 -3.38 21.01 -12.06
C PHE A 148 -4.80 20.51 -11.73
N LEU A 149 -5.39 20.96 -10.62
CA LEU A 149 -6.74 20.58 -10.20
C LEU A 149 -7.78 20.93 -11.28
N LEU A 150 -7.67 22.13 -11.87
CA LEU A 150 -8.57 22.55 -12.94
C LEU A 150 -8.43 21.66 -14.19
N THR A 151 -7.20 21.27 -14.54
CA THR A 151 -6.96 20.33 -15.64
C THR A 151 -7.57 18.97 -15.33
N VAL A 152 -7.41 18.44 -14.11
CA VAL A 152 -8.03 17.17 -13.71
C VAL A 152 -9.55 17.22 -13.87
N ILE A 153 -10.19 18.30 -13.39
CA ILE A 153 -11.65 18.48 -13.57
C ILE A 153 -12.02 18.47 -15.05
N TYR A 154 -11.30 19.21 -15.89
CA TYR A 154 -11.57 19.24 -17.33
C TYR A 154 -11.35 17.88 -18.01
N SER A 155 -10.29 17.17 -17.64
CA SER A 155 -10.01 15.82 -18.15
C SER A 155 -11.07 14.81 -17.70
N VAL A 156 -11.54 14.87 -16.45
CA VAL A 156 -12.62 13.99 -15.95
C VAL A 156 -13.92 14.26 -16.69
N VAL A 157 -14.31 15.52 -16.83
CA VAL A 157 -15.54 15.88 -17.57
C VAL A 157 -15.45 15.44 -19.03
N LEU A 158 -14.30 15.67 -19.68
CA LEU A 158 -14.08 15.22 -21.06
C LEU A 158 -14.13 13.69 -21.18
N TYR A 159 -13.45 12.98 -20.27
CA TYR A 159 -13.44 11.52 -20.25
C TYR A 159 -14.85 10.95 -20.07
N LEU A 160 -15.57 11.39 -19.05
CA LEU A 160 -16.94 10.94 -18.80
C LEU A 160 -17.86 11.24 -19.99
N GLY A 161 -17.74 12.44 -20.59
CA GLY A 161 -18.49 12.78 -21.79
C GLY A 161 -18.23 11.82 -22.95
N LEU A 162 -16.97 11.48 -23.21
CA LEU A 162 -16.60 10.51 -24.25
C LEU A 162 -17.06 9.08 -23.91
N VAL A 163 -16.94 8.67 -22.65
CA VAL A 163 -17.43 7.37 -22.16
C VAL A 163 -18.94 7.26 -22.41
N PHE A 164 -19.73 8.28 -22.07
CA PHE A 164 -21.18 8.28 -22.30
C PHE A 164 -21.55 8.26 -23.80
N ILE A 165 -20.79 8.97 -24.64
CA ILE A 165 -20.98 8.91 -26.10
C ILE A 165 -20.70 7.48 -26.59
N ILE A 166 -19.58 6.89 -26.21
CA ILE A 166 -19.19 5.53 -26.65
C ILE A 166 -20.20 4.51 -26.16
N PHE A 167 -20.62 4.59 -24.90
CA PHE A 167 -21.66 3.74 -24.32
C PHE A 167 -22.98 3.88 -25.08
N SER A 168 -23.41 5.11 -25.37
CA SER A 168 -24.66 5.34 -26.12
C SER A 168 -24.57 4.78 -27.53
N VAL A 169 -23.43 4.95 -28.21
CA VAL A 169 -23.22 4.37 -29.54
C VAL A 169 -23.27 2.85 -29.49
N ASP A 170 -22.56 2.24 -28.52
CA ASP A 170 -22.53 0.79 -28.34
C ASP A 170 -23.94 0.21 -28.10
N LYS A 171 -24.74 0.83 -27.22
CA LYS A 171 -26.08 0.33 -26.86
C LYS A 171 -27.17 0.68 -27.86
N LEU A 172 -27.16 1.87 -28.46
CA LEU A 172 -28.19 2.28 -29.42
C LEU A 172 -28.00 1.65 -30.81
N PHE A 173 -26.75 1.46 -31.23
CA PHE A 173 -26.44 0.89 -32.55
C PHE A 173 -25.98 -0.57 -32.48
N LEU A 174 -25.99 -1.19 -31.29
CA LEU A 174 -25.65 -2.61 -31.06
C LEU A 174 -24.29 -3.01 -31.69
N VAL A 175 -23.29 -2.12 -31.59
CA VAL A 175 -21.99 -2.28 -32.28
C VAL A 175 -21.06 -3.28 -31.57
N ASN A 176 -21.36 -3.67 -30.33
CA ASN A 176 -20.55 -4.57 -29.49
C ASN A 176 -19.07 -4.14 -29.41
N MET A 177 -18.87 -2.88 -29.02
CA MET A 177 -17.56 -2.27 -28.87
C MET A 177 -16.74 -2.95 -27.75
N SER A 178 -15.43 -3.12 -28.01
CA SER A 178 -14.48 -3.67 -27.03
C SER A 178 -14.37 -2.79 -25.78
N GLU A 179 -14.38 -3.41 -24.60
CA GLU A 179 -14.18 -2.72 -23.31
C GLU A 179 -12.81 -2.02 -23.21
N LYS A 180 -11.82 -2.44 -24.01
CA LYS A 180 -10.50 -1.80 -24.08
C LYS A 180 -10.58 -0.33 -24.50
N ILE A 181 -11.59 0.05 -25.29
CA ILE A 181 -11.75 1.43 -25.78
C ILE A 181 -11.86 2.42 -24.61
N TYR A 182 -12.52 2.04 -23.51
CA TYR A 182 -12.70 2.92 -22.36
C TYR A 182 -11.38 3.30 -21.68
N ILE A 183 -10.42 2.37 -21.57
CA ILE A 183 -9.09 2.67 -21.00
C ILE A 183 -8.19 3.38 -22.02
N GLN A 184 -8.32 3.07 -23.31
CA GLN A 184 -7.58 3.77 -24.38
C GLN A 184 -7.96 5.26 -24.43
N VAL A 185 -9.25 5.57 -24.36
CA VAL A 185 -9.74 6.95 -24.27
C VAL A 185 -9.24 7.64 -23.00
N PHE A 186 -9.17 6.91 -21.87
CA PHE A 186 -8.57 7.44 -20.64
C PHE A 186 -7.11 7.85 -20.85
N PHE A 187 -6.28 7.04 -21.52
CA PHE A 187 -4.90 7.39 -21.82
C PHE A 187 -4.78 8.62 -22.72
N VAL A 188 -5.57 8.71 -23.78
CA VAL A 188 -5.58 9.90 -24.65
C VAL A 188 -5.98 11.15 -23.87
N VAL A 189 -7.07 11.07 -23.08
CA VAL A 189 -7.58 12.22 -22.33
C VAL A 189 -6.63 12.66 -21.22
N SER A 190 -5.98 11.72 -20.53
CA SER A 190 -5.07 12.05 -19.42
C SER A 190 -3.69 12.51 -19.90
N LEU A 191 -3.08 11.79 -20.85
CA LEU A 191 -1.68 11.99 -21.25
C LEU A 191 -1.50 12.93 -22.44
N VAL A 192 -2.46 13.01 -23.36
CA VAL A 192 -2.39 13.94 -24.50
C VAL A 192 -3.09 15.24 -24.14
N PHE A 193 -4.40 15.17 -23.87
CA PHE A 193 -5.18 16.37 -23.55
C PHE A 193 -4.80 16.96 -22.19
N GLY A 194 -4.81 16.14 -21.13
CA GLY A 194 -4.55 16.58 -19.76
C GLY A 194 -3.17 17.21 -19.59
N VAL A 195 -2.11 16.51 -20.01
CA VAL A 195 -0.74 17.07 -19.95
C VAL A 195 -0.65 18.37 -20.74
N THR A 196 -1.08 18.40 -22.00
CA THR A 196 -1.00 19.62 -22.82
C THR A 196 -1.74 20.80 -22.19
N MET A 197 -2.92 20.56 -21.61
CA MET A 197 -3.72 21.59 -20.97
C MET A 197 -3.12 22.07 -19.64
N PHE A 198 -2.56 21.17 -18.83
CA PHE A 198 -1.82 21.55 -17.64
C PHE A 198 -0.63 22.45 -17.98
N LEU A 199 0.18 22.04 -18.97
CA LEU A 199 1.36 22.78 -19.42
C LEU A 199 0.99 24.17 -19.98
N ALA A 200 -0.19 24.31 -20.61
CA ALA A 200 -0.71 25.60 -21.09
C ALA A 200 -0.94 26.61 -19.95
N LYS A 201 -1.25 26.12 -18.75
CA LYS A 201 -1.59 26.92 -17.57
C LYS A 201 -0.42 27.16 -16.62
N ILE A 202 0.75 26.58 -16.90
CA ILE A 202 1.95 26.80 -16.11
C ILE A 202 2.41 28.26 -16.28
N PRO A 203 2.63 29.00 -15.18
CA PRO A 203 3.07 30.39 -15.23
C PRO A 203 4.46 30.54 -15.89
N PHE A 204 4.72 31.71 -16.49
CA PHE A 204 6.06 32.04 -16.98
C PHE A 204 6.98 32.42 -15.82
N ASN A 205 8.29 32.16 -15.96
CA ASN A 205 9.26 32.44 -14.90
C ASN A 205 9.24 33.91 -14.42
N LYS A 206 9.00 34.87 -15.33
CA LYS A 206 8.96 36.30 -15.04
C LYS A 206 7.61 36.83 -14.55
N GLN A 207 6.60 35.97 -14.38
CA GLN A 207 5.28 36.41 -13.94
C GLN A 207 5.35 36.98 -12.51
N ASP A 208 4.81 38.18 -12.29
CA ASP A 208 4.72 38.73 -10.94
C ASP A 208 3.49 38.19 -10.20
N PHE A 209 3.69 37.85 -8.92
CA PHE A 209 2.66 37.33 -8.03
C PHE A 209 2.32 38.29 -6.89
N SER A 210 2.95 39.48 -6.83
CA SER A 210 2.70 40.51 -5.81
C SER A 210 1.21 40.83 -5.61
N ASN A 211 0.46 40.97 -6.70
CA ASN A 211 -0.96 41.30 -6.71
C ASN A 211 -1.87 40.06 -6.88
N SER A 212 -1.36 38.86 -6.60
CA SER A 212 -2.16 37.64 -6.76
C SER A 212 -3.11 37.43 -5.60
N ASN A 213 -4.40 37.29 -5.94
CA ASN A 213 -5.41 36.99 -4.94
C ASN A 213 -5.38 35.52 -4.52
N TYR A 214 -5.47 35.29 -3.22
CA TYR A 214 -5.57 33.95 -2.67
C TYR A 214 -6.92 33.31 -3.06
N PRO A 215 -6.96 32.08 -3.62
CA PRO A 215 -8.20 31.45 -4.04
C PRO A 215 -9.20 31.29 -2.87
N LYS A 216 -10.43 31.78 -3.05
CA LYS A 216 -11.48 31.72 -2.00
C LYS A 216 -11.74 30.29 -1.53
N ALA A 217 -11.83 29.33 -2.45
CA ALA A 217 -12.06 27.92 -2.14
C ALA A 217 -10.93 27.34 -1.26
N LEU A 218 -9.67 27.61 -1.59
CA LEU A 218 -8.52 27.16 -0.81
C LEU A 218 -8.50 27.81 0.58
N LYS A 219 -8.91 29.09 0.67
CA LYS A 219 -9.01 29.82 1.95
C LYS A 219 -10.03 29.16 2.89
N ILE A 220 -11.19 28.79 2.35
CA ILE A 220 -12.25 28.12 3.10
C ILE A 220 -11.79 26.73 3.54
N LEU A 221 -11.25 25.95 2.61
CA LEU A 221 -10.74 24.60 2.87
C LEU A 221 -9.72 24.61 4.02
N ILE A 222 -8.76 25.53 3.98
CA ILE A 222 -7.70 25.56 4.98
C ILE A 222 -8.21 26.08 6.33
N LEU A 223 -8.90 27.22 6.36
CA LEU A 223 -9.26 27.88 7.62
C LEU A 223 -10.38 27.19 8.38
N TYR A 224 -11.37 26.67 7.65
CA TYR A 224 -12.61 26.19 8.26
C TYR A 224 -12.78 24.67 8.20
N ILE A 225 -11.96 23.95 7.43
CA ILE A 225 -12.00 22.48 7.37
C ILE A 225 -10.70 21.91 7.94
N LEU A 226 -9.55 22.24 7.35
CA LEU A 226 -8.27 21.61 7.72
C LEU A 226 -7.78 22.02 9.12
N ILE A 227 -7.82 23.31 9.49
CA ILE A 227 -7.37 23.74 10.82
C ILE A 227 -8.20 23.10 11.95
N PRO A 228 -9.56 23.12 11.92
CA PRO A 228 -10.36 22.42 12.92
C PRO A 228 -10.06 20.92 12.97
N LEU A 229 -9.96 20.25 11.81
CA LEU A 229 -9.66 18.82 11.75
C LEU A 229 -8.30 18.49 12.36
N ILE A 230 -7.27 19.27 12.02
CA ILE A 230 -5.92 19.11 12.58
C ILE A 230 -5.94 19.34 14.10
N THR A 231 -6.72 20.32 14.58
CA THR A 231 -6.84 20.61 16.02
C THR A 231 -7.49 19.44 16.75
N VAL A 232 -8.59 18.89 16.23
CA VAL A 232 -9.26 17.71 16.80
C VAL A 232 -8.32 16.49 16.79
N TYR A 233 -7.63 16.24 15.67
CA TYR A 233 -6.70 15.13 15.57
C TYR A 233 -5.50 15.28 16.54
N THR A 234 -5.01 16.51 16.72
CA THR A 234 -3.98 16.82 17.73
C THR A 234 -4.47 16.46 19.13
N ALA A 235 -5.71 16.82 19.47
CA ALA A 235 -6.32 16.46 20.75
C ALA A 235 -6.43 14.93 20.94
N ILE A 236 -6.83 14.20 19.89
CA ILE A 236 -6.89 12.73 19.91
C ILE A 236 -5.49 12.13 20.15
N LEU A 237 -4.46 12.63 19.46
CA LEU A 237 -3.09 12.17 19.66
C LEU A 237 -2.58 12.47 21.07
N TYR A 238 -2.93 13.62 21.65
CA TYR A 238 -2.59 13.94 23.04
C TYR A 238 -3.31 13.04 24.04
N ALA A 239 -4.62 12.79 23.86
CA ALA A 239 -5.37 11.85 24.70
C ALA A 239 -4.76 10.44 24.63
N TYR A 240 -4.36 10.02 23.43
CA TYR A 240 -3.69 8.74 23.24
C TYR A 240 -2.28 8.70 23.86
N PHE A 241 -1.55 9.81 23.79
CA PHE A 241 -0.25 9.95 24.44
C PHE A 241 -0.37 9.82 25.97
N ILE A 242 -1.36 10.49 26.57
CA ILE A 242 -1.67 10.35 27.99
C ILE A 242 -2.00 8.90 28.34
N LYS A 243 -2.83 8.22 27.53
CA LYS A 243 -3.13 6.79 27.72
C LYS A 243 -1.86 5.94 27.75
N ILE A 244 -0.88 6.19 26.89
CA ILE A 244 0.38 5.45 26.86
C ILE A 244 1.22 5.71 28.12
N ILE A 245 1.30 6.96 28.57
CA ILE A 245 2.02 7.29 29.82
C ILE A 245 1.38 6.57 31.01
N VAL A 246 0.04 6.56 31.09
CA VAL A 246 -0.69 5.92 32.21
C VAL A 246 -0.58 4.40 32.15
N THR A 247 -0.74 3.80 30.98
CA THR A 247 -0.74 2.33 30.84
C THR A 247 0.65 1.72 30.73
N MET A 248 1.68 2.53 30.43
CA MET A 248 3.04 2.10 30.07
C MET A 248 3.11 1.05 28.95
N ASN A 249 2.00 0.84 28.23
CA ASN A 249 1.86 -0.19 27.21
C ASN A 249 1.97 0.43 25.83
N TRP A 250 3.12 0.20 25.19
CA TRP A 250 3.38 0.71 23.86
C TRP A 250 2.65 -0.14 22.80
N PRO A 251 1.75 0.46 22.02
CA PRO A 251 1.02 -0.23 20.97
C PRO A 251 1.95 -0.66 19.83
N VAL A 252 1.54 -1.71 19.13
CA VAL A 252 2.33 -2.31 18.06
C VAL A 252 2.25 -1.44 16.80
N GLY A 253 3.14 -0.45 16.68
CA GLY A 253 3.54 0.17 15.40
C GLY A 253 2.62 1.12 14.69
N LEU A 254 1.36 1.19 15.12
CA LEU A 254 0.38 2.06 14.49
C LEU A 254 0.73 3.54 14.71
N VAL A 255 1.18 3.86 15.94
CA VAL A 255 1.42 5.24 16.39
C VAL A 255 2.42 5.97 15.51
N SER A 256 3.55 5.33 15.20
CA SER A 256 4.62 6.00 14.46
C SER A 256 4.16 6.44 13.08
N HIS A 257 3.36 5.61 12.39
CA HIS A 257 2.84 5.93 11.06
C HIS A 257 1.74 6.99 11.10
N LEU A 258 0.83 6.92 12.08
CA LEU A 258 -0.25 7.89 12.24
C LEU A 258 0.32 9.30 12.49
N VAL A 259 1.26 9.43 13.43
CA VAL A 259 1.90 10.71 13.72
C VAL A 259 2.68 11.23 12.52
N LEU A 260 3.42 10.37 11.82
CA LEU A 260 4.24 10.79 10.67
C LEU A 260 3.39 11.43 9.57
N TRP A 261 2.38 10.71 9.07
CA TRP A 261 1.53 11.21 7.98
C TRP A 261 0.77 12.47 8.38
N PHE A 262 0.23 12.49 9.60
CA PHE A 262 -0.40 13.68 10.17
C PHE A 262 0.54 14.89 10.18
N SER A 263 1.80 14.69 10.57
CA SER A 263 2.78 15.78 10.68
C SER A 263 3.23 16.30 9.32
N VAL A 264 3.40 15.41 8.33
CA VAL A 264 3.69 15.79 6.93
C VAL A 264 2.56 16.64 6.35
N ILE A 265 1.30 16.20 6.53
CA ILE A 265 0.12 16.97 6.10
C ILE A 265 0.10 18.34 6.79
N SER A 266 0.39 18.38 8.09
CA SER A 266 0.38 19.63 8.85
C SER A 266 1.44 20.63 8.38
N VAL A 267 2.64 20.15 8.01
CA VAL A 267 3.68 20.98 7.37
C VAL A 267 3.16 21.56 6.04
N ALA A 268 2.52 20.74 5.21
CA ALA A 268 1.92 21.22 3.96
C ALA A 268 0.81 22.25 4.21
N VAL A 269 -0.03 22.06 5.22
CA VAL A 269 -1.07 23.03 5.59
C VAL A 269 -0.47 24.35 6.07
N ILE A 270 0.58 24.33 6.90
CA ILE A 270 1.30 25.55 7.30
C ILE A 270 1.85 26.29 6.07
N PHE A 271 2.45 25.55 5.12
CA PHE A 271 2.93 26.13 3.85
C PHE A 271 1.83 26.91 3.14
N PHE A 272 0.63 26.33 2.98
CA PHE A 272 -0.47 26.98 2.28
C PHE A 272 -1.18 28.08 3.08
N ILE A 273 -1.09 28.06 4.42
CA ILE A 273 -1.62 29.12 5.30
C ILE A 273 -0.75 30.38 5.23
N TYR A 274 0.56 30.23 4.99
CA TYR A 274 1.51 31.33 5.13
C TYR A 274 1.14 32.62 4.38
N PRO A 275 0.60 32.60 3.14
CA PRO A 275 0.20 33.82 2.44
C PRO A 275 -0.91 34.64 3.13
N ILE A 276 -1.76 34.00 3.92
CA ILE A 276 -2.96 34.62 4.52
C ILE A 276 -2.79 34.95 6.01
N ILE A 277 -1.58 34.79 6.57
CA ILE A 277 -1.31 35.07 8.00
C ILE A 277 -1.57 36.52 8.39
N LYS A 278 -1.39 37.47 7.45
CA LYS A 278 -1.64 38.90 7.68
C LYS A 278 -3.13 39.25 7.63
N GLU A 279 -3.93 38.46 6.90
CA GLU A 279 -5.34 38.73 6.69
C GLU A 279 -6.24 38.19 7.81
N LYS A 280 -5.86 37.07 8.44
CA LYS A 280 -6.72 36.36 9.40
C LYS A 280 -5.96 36.00 10.68
N LYS A 281 -6.52 36.41 11.83
CA LYS A 281 -5.97 36.09 13.16
C LYS A 281 -5.87 34.59 13.42
N LEU A 282 -6.85 33.81 12.98
CA LEU A 282 -6.85 32.34 13.11
C LEU A 282 -5.66 31.68 12.37
N ALA A 283 -5.34 32.15 11.16
CA ALA A 283 -4.16 31.70 10.41
C ALA A 283 -2.86 32.00 11.16
N LYS A 284 -2.72 33.24 11.65
CA LYS A 284 -1.55 33.68 12.43
C LYS A 284 -1.37 32.84 13.70
N ASN A 285 -2.45 32.62 14.45
CA ASN A 285 -2.42 31.82 15.67
C ASN A 285 -2.00 30.38 15.36
N PHE A 286 -2.59 29.76 14.35
CA PHE A 286 -2.27 28.39 13.98
C PHE A 286 -0.78 28.23 13.63
N VAL A 287 -0.24 29.09 12.76
CA VAL A 287 1.18 29.04 12.37
C VAL A 287 2.13 29.27 13.55
N ASN A 288 1.72 30.03 14.56
CA ASN A 288 2.57 30.33 15.73
C ASN A 288 2.53 29.26 16.82
N TYR A 289 1.38 28.62 17.05
CA TYR A 289 1.19 27.68 18.15
C TYR A 289 1.29 26.21 17.72
N PHE A 290 0.76 25.86 16.55
CA PHE A 290 0.72 24.47 16.11
C PHE A 290 2.12 23.83 15.97
N PRO A 291 3.14 24.49 15.40
CA PRO A 291 4.49 23.93 15.35
C PRO A 291 5.03 23.56 16.73
N LYS A 292 4.68 24.30 17.79
CA LYS A 292 5.09 23.97 19.16
C LYS A 292 4.29 22.79 19.71
N ALA A 293 2.97 22.77 19.44
CA ALA A 293 2.08 21.72 19.89
C ALA A 293 2.39 20.34 19.29
N ILE A 294 2.96 20.26 18.08
CA ILE A 294 3.28 18.97 17.46
C ILE A 294 4.61 18.37 17.93
N ILE A 295 5.52 19.16 18.53
CA ILE A 295 6.84 18.68 18.97
C ILE A 295 6.75 17.52 19.97
N PRO A 296 5.95 17.59 21.06
CA PRO A 296 5.82 16.47 22.00
C PRO A 296 5.32 15.18 21.32
N ILE A 297 4.40 15.32 20.38
CA ILE A 297 3.85 14.20 19.60
C ILE A 297 4.93 13.58 18.71
N LEU A 298 5.78 14.39 18.08
CA LEU A 298 6.93 13.90 17.30
C LEU A 298 7.96 13.18 18.19
N ILE A 299 8.25 13.71 19.38
CA ILE A 299 9.15 13.05 20.35
C ILE A 299 8.62 11.65 20.68
N MET A 300 7.32 11.54 20.97
CA MET A 300 6.67 10.26 21.23
C MET A 300 6.79 9.30 20.02
N MET A 301 6.63 9.81 18.80
CA MET A 301 6.83 9.03 17.57
C MET A 301 8.25 8.47 17.50
N PHE A 302 9.28 9.29 17.81
CA PHE A 302 10.68 8.86 17.82
C PHE A 302 10.95 7.78 18.88
N ILE A 303 10.35 7.90 20.07
CA ILE A 303 10.44 6.86 21.11
C ILE A 303 9.83 5.55 20.59
N SER A 304 8.62 5.61 20.02
CA SER A 304 7.90 4.43 19.51
C SER A 304 8.68 3.70 18.40
N ILE A 305 9.22 4.43 17.43
CA ILE A 305 10.03 3.82 16.37
C ILE A 305 11.39 3.34 16.91
N GLY A 306 11.99 4.05 17.87
CA GLY A 306 13.24 3.67 18.52
C GLY A 306 13.16 2.33 19.25
N ILE A 307 12.05 2.07 19.96
CA ILE A 307 11.79 0.76 20.60
C ILE A 307 11.80 -0.36 19.54
N ARG A 308 11.19 -0.13 18.38
CA ARG A 308 11.13 -1.13 17.30
C ARG A 308 12.47 -1.36 16.63
N ILE A 309 13.23 -0.29 16.38
CA ILE A 309 14.57 -0.38 15.80
C ILE A 309 15.47 -1.16 16.76
N ARG A 310 15.38 -0.91 18.07
CA ARG A 310 16.14 -1.66 19.08
C ARG A 310 15.77 -3.14 19.11
N ALA A 311 14.48 -3.46 19.06
CA ALA A 311 14.01 -4.85 19.13
C ALA A 311 14.30 -5.67 17.86
N TYR A 312 14.24 -5.04 16.68
CA TYR A 312 14.19 -5.75 15.40
C TYR A 312 15.18 -5.22 14.34
N GLY A 313 16.08 -4.32 14.70
CA GLY A 313 16.99 -3.65 13.77
C GLY A 313 16.32 -2.66 12.82
N PHE A 314 17.13 -2.03 11.97
CA PHE A 314 16.63 -1.23 10.86
C PHE A 314 16.02 -2.11 9.76
N THR A 315 14.90 -1.64 9.22
CA THR A 315 14.32 -2.08 7.95
C THR A 315 13.97 -0.83 7.16
N GLU A 316 13.76 -0.96 5.84
CA GLU A 316 13.46 0.15 4.93
C GLU A 316 12.31 1.00 5.47
N ASN A 317 11.21 0.36 5.88
CA ASN A 317 10.04 1.05 6.41
C ASN A 317 10.35 1.85 7.69
N ARG A 318 11.14 1.29 8.62
CA ARG A 318 11.51 1.98 9.86
C ARG A 318 12.47 3.13 9.60
N TYR A 319 13.39 2.93 8.66
CA TYR A 319 14.30 3.96 8.19
C TYR A 319 13.54 5.13 7.57
N TYR A 320 12.60 4.88 6.65
CA TYR A 320 11.83 5.95 6.00
C TYR A 320 10.97 6.73 7.01
N VAL A 321 10.37 6.05 7.99
CA VAL A 321 9.65 6.71 9.09
C VAL A 321 10.59 7.63 9.88
N LEU A 322 11.77 7.14 10.22
CA LEU A 322 12.75 7.89 11.00
C LEU A 322 13.23 9.12 10.24
N VAL A 323 13.69 8.96 8.99
CA VAL A 323 14.29 10.03 8.19
C VAL A 323 13.26 11.09 7.80
N LEU A 324 12.06 10.68 7.37
CA LEU A 324 10.98 11.63 7.10
C LEU A 324 10.51 12.31 8.40
N GLY A 325 10.49 11.59 9.52
CA GLY A 325 10.22 12.16 10.84
C GLY A 325 11.23 13.22 11.26
N MET A 326 12.53 12.96 11.06
CA MET A 326 13.60 13.93 11.31
C MET A 326 13.46 15.16 10.40
N TRP A 327 13.10 14.97 9.14
CA TRP A 327 12.82 16.07 8.22
C TRP A 327 11.66 16.94 8.71
N VAL A 328 10.53 16.32 9.06
CA VAL A 328 9.38 17.02 9.63
C VAL A 328 9.78 17.81 10.87
N LEU A 329 10.48 17.17 11.81
CA LEU A 329 10.96 17.84 13.02
C LEU A 329 11.83 19.06 12.68
N GLY A 330 12.76 18.92 11.73
CA GLY A 330 13.61 20.01 11.25
C GLY A 330 12.80 21.18 10.67
N ILE A 331 11.77 20.89 9.86
CA ILE A 331 10.88 21.93 9.31
C ILE A 331 10.03 22.59 10.41
N ILE A 332 9.52 21.83 11.37
CA ILE A 332 8.77 22.35 12.51
C ILE A 332 9.64 23.27 13.37
N ILE A 333 10.87 22.86 13.68
CA ILE A 333 11.86 23.69 14.37
C ILE A 333 12.14 24.97 13.57
N TYR A 334 12.33 24.84 12.24
CA TYR A 334 12.51 26.00 11.37
C TYR A 334 11.33 26.98 11.47
N PHE A 335 10.08 26.51 11.49
CA PHE A 335 8.91 27.36 11.68
C PHE A 335 8.85 28.02 13.06
N CYS A 336 9.34 27.37 14.12
CA CYS A 336 9.38 27.94 15.46
C CYS A 336 10.35 29.12 15.57
N PHE A 337 11.50 29.08 14.89
CA PHE A 337 12.58 30.06 15.08
C PHE A 337 12.72 31.10 13.95
N SER A 338 12.20 30.81 12.76
CA SER A 338 12.41 31.68 11.61
C SER A 338 11.48 32.91 11.63
N LYS A 339 12.08 34.11 11.55
CA LYS A 339 11.37 35.40 11.48
C LYS A 339 10.94 35.78 10.05
N LYS A 340 11.57 35.20 9.03
CA LYS A 340 11.28 35.39 7.59
C LYS A 340 11.23 34.02 6.93
N ASN A 341 10.06 33.38 6.92
CA ASN A 341 9.94 32.02 6.38
C ASN A 341 10.06 32.05 4.86
N ARG A 342 11.20 31.56 4.37
CA ARG A 342 11.38 31.19 2.96
C ARG A 342 10.88 29.76 2.78
N ASN A 343 9.60 29.61 2.48
CA ASN A 343 8.96 28.29 2.42
C ASN A 343 9.45 27.43 1.23
N ILE A 344 10.19 28.01 0.28
CA ILE A 344 10.87 27.26 -0.79
C ILE A 344 11.87 26.20 -0.27
N ILE A 345 12.36 26.36 0.97
CA ILE A 345 13.27 25.39 1.61
C ILE A 345 12.58 24.04 1.82
N ILE A 346 11.27 24.01 2.02
CA ILE A 346 10.50 22.79 2.30
C ILE A 346 10.60 21.80 1.15
N PRO A 347 10.17 22.12 -0.10
CA PRO A 347 10.29 21.18 -1.21
C PRO A 347 11.75 20.91 -1.62
N ILE A 348 12.67 21.87 -1.46
CA ILE A 348 14.11 21.66 -1.75
C ILE A 348 14.69 20.61 -0.78
N SER A 349 14.56 20.82 0.52
CA SER A 349 15.09 19.90 1.54
C SER A 349 14.43 18.52 1.45
N LEU A 350 13.11 18.46 1.20
CA LEU A 350 12.41 17.19 0.99
C LEU A 350 12.94 16.45 -0.24
N SER A 351 13.19 17.16 -1.35
CA SER A 351 13.73 16.54 -2.57
C SER A 351 15.11 15.93 -2.35
N ILE A 352 16.00 16.64 -1.63
CA ILE A 352 17.33 16.16 -1.27
C ILE A 352 17.22 14.92 -0.37
N LEU A 353 16.35 14.98 0.63
CA LEU A 353 16.13 13.87 1.56
C LEU A 353 15.60 12.62 0.85
N VAL A 354 14.61 12.77 -0.03
CA VAL A 354 14.05 11.66 -0.81
C VAL A 354 15.15 11.01 -1.65
N LEU A 355 15.98 11.79 -2.34
CA LEU A 355 17.05 11.24 -3.18
C LEU A 355 18.11 10.49 -2.35
N ASN A 356 18.56 11.06 -1.24
CA ASN A 356 19.53 10.42 -0.34
C ASN A 356 18.95 9.19 0.38
N SER A 357 17.62 9.14 0.57
CA SER A 357 16.96 8.01 1.24
C SER A 357 16.96 6.74 0.38
N VAL A 358 17.06 6.88 -0.95
CA VAL A 358 17.03 5.74 -1.89
C VAL A 358 18.37 5.46 -2.59
N PHE A 359 19.31 6.42 -2.58
CA PHE A 359 20.64 6.27 -3.18
C PHE A 359 21.78 6.47 -2.17
N GLY A 360 22.90 5.77 -2.41
CA GLY A 360 24.14 5.96 -1.68
C GLY A 360 24.22 5.22 -0.34
N PRO A 361 25.28 5.48 0.44
CA PRO A 361 25.57 4.78 1.69
C PRO A 361 24.56 5.10 2.81
N LEU A 362 23.92 6.27 2.73
CA LEU A 362 22.90 6.69 3.69
C LEU A 362 21.51 6.14 3.36
N SER A 363 21.31 5.46 2.23
CA SER A 363 19.99 4.96 1.82
C SER A 363 19.42 3.92 2.79
N GLY A 364 18.10 3.78 2.77
CA GLY A 364 17.38 2.81 3.60
C GLY A 364 17.87 1.38 3.39
N TYR A 365 18.28 1.02 2.18
CA TYR A 365 18.84 -0.31 1.86
C TYR A 365 20.21 -0.50 2.50
N SER A 366 21.14 0.44 2.30
CA SER A 366 22.50 0.36 2.85
C SER A 366 22.48 0.26 4.38
N ILE A 367 21.67 1.11 5.03
CA ILE A 367 21.53 1.13 6.49
C ILE A 367 20.84 -0.14 7.01
N SER A 368 19.81 -0.64 6.32
CA SER A 368 19.11 -1.85 6.76
C SER A 368 19.98 -3.09 6.57
N LYS A 369 20.68 -3.22 5.44
CA LYS A 369 21.66 -4.30 5.21
C LYS A 369 22.77 -4.30 6.25
N LEU A 370 23.35 -3.13 6.55
CA LEU A 370 24.36 -2.98 7.59
C LEU A 370 23.81 -3.39 8.96
N SER A 371 22.62 -2.91 9.33
CA SER A 371 22.00 -3.23 10.62
C SER A 371 21.69 -4.72 10.76
N GLN A 372 21.18 -5.39 9.72
CA GLN A 372 20.85 -6.81 9.79
C GLN A 372 22.11 -7.68 9.79
N ASN A 373 23.16 -7.29 9.06
CA ASN A 373 24.45 -7.98 9.09
C ASN A 373 25.13 -7.85 10.46
N ASN A 374 25.15 -6.66 11.06
CA ASN A 374 25.72 -6.49 12.41
C ASN A 374 24.96 -7.33 13.45
N ARG A 375 23.63 -7.42 13.33
CA ARG A 375 22.83 -8.28 14.21
C ARG A 375 23.15 -9.75 14.02
N LEU A 376 23.34 -10.20 12.77
CA LEU A 376 23.76 -11.58 12.49
C LEU A 376 25.11 -11.86 13.15
N GLU A 377 26.06 -10.95 12.98
CA GLU A 377 27.39 -11.03 13.60
C GLU A 377 27.32 -11.13 15.13
N ASP A 378 26.53 -10.27 15.79
CA ASP A 378 26.32 -10.31 17.24
C ASP A 378 25.74 -11.65 17.71
N ILE A 379 24.84 -12.26 16.93
CA ILE A 379 24.25 -13.57 17.25
C ILE A 379 25.30 -14.67 17.07
N LEU A 380 26.10 -14.62 16.01
CA LEU A 380 27.11 -15.63 15.73
C LEU A 380 28.22 -15.61 16.78
N ILE A 381 28.70 -14.42 17.16
CA ILE A 381 29.75 -14.24 18.18
C ILE A 381 29.26 -14.74 19.54
N ARG A 382 28.06 -14.34 19.98
CA ARG A 382 27.55 -14.73 21.32
C ARG A 382 27.22 -16.22 21.47
N ASN A 383 27.15 -16.96 20.37
CA ASN A 383 26.91 -18.41 20.35
C ASN A 383 28.17 -19.19 19.89
N ASP A 384 29.35 -18.55 19.88
CA ASP A 384 30.63 -19.14 19.47
C ASP A 384 30.60 -19.78 18.06
N MET A 385 29.76 -19.25 17.18
CA MET A 385 29.59 -19.73 15.80
C MET A 385 30.47 -19.01 14.79
N LEU A 386 31.33 -18.09 15.23
CA LEU A 386 32.18 -17.31 14.35
C LEU A 386 33.65 -17.51 14.74
N VAL A 387 34.40 -18.25 13.92
CA VAL A 387 35.85 -18.42 14.09
C VAL A 387 36.54 -17.74 12.90
N GLY A 388 37.16 -16.60 13.16
CA GLY A 388 37.69 -15.73 12.10
C GLY A 388 36.56 -15.15 11.24
N LYS A 389 36.56 -15.47 9.94
CA LYS A 389 35.53 -15.02 8.97
C LYS A 389 34.61 -16.14 8.49
N LYS A 390 34.58 -17.29 9.19
CA LYS A 390 33.78 -18.46 8.80
C LYS A 390 32.80 -18.83 9.89
N ILE A 391 31.60 -19.20 9.46
CA ILE A 391 30.56 -19.75 10.34
C ILE A 391 30.94 -21.18 10.71
N VAL A 392 30.87 -21.48 11.99
CA VAL A 392 30.97 -22.84 12.54
C VAL A 392 29.57 -23.24 12.99
N SER A 393 29.11 -24.40 12.51
CA SER A 393 27.77 -24.91 12.82
C SER A 393 27.66 -25.27 14.31
N SER A 394 26.50 -24.99 14.90
CA SER A 394 26.25 -25.30 16.32
C SER A 394 24.80 -25.69 16.54
N THR A 395 24.59 -26.84 17.18
CA THR A 395 23.26 -27.30 17.57
C THR A 395 22.79 -26.69 18.90
N LYS A 396 23.73 -26.20 19.71
CA LYS A 396 23.56 -25.66 21.07
C LYS A 396 23.12 -24.18 21.12
N ILE A 397 22.34 -23.74 20.14
CA ILE A 397 21.83 -22.36 20.06
C ILE A 397 20.42 -22.28 20.63
N SER A 398 20.09 -21.17 21.30
CA SER A 398 18.74 -20.93 21.81
C SER A 398 17.68 -20.87 20.69
N LYS A 399 16.44 -21.29 20.98
CA LYS A 399 15.32 -21.21 20.01
C LYS A 399 15.09 -19.77 19.50
N LYS A 400 15.34 -18.78 20.37
CA LYS A 400 15.23 -17.36 20.04
C LYS A 400 16.25 -16.96 18.97
N ASP A 401 17.50 -17.36 19.14
CA ASP A 401 18.59 -17.00 18.23
C ASP A 401 18.47 -17.74 16.90
N LYS A 402 18.08 -19.03 16.91
CA LYS A 402 17.71 -19.79 15.69
C LYS A 402 16.64 -19.07 14.88
N THR A 403 15.62 -18.54 15.58
CA THR A 403 14.53 -17.77 14.96
C THR A 403 15.03 -16.43 14.44
N GLU A 404 15.92 -15.74 15.17
CA GLU A 404 16.45 -14.45 14.77
C GLU A 404 17.32 -14.54 13.51
N ILE A 405 18.22 -15.53 13.43
CA ILE A 405 19.01 -15.82 12.22
C ILE A 405 18.06 -16.12 11.05
N SER A 406 17.08 -17.00 11.24
CA SER A 406 16.08 -17.32 10.20
C SER A 406 15.30 -16.08 9.73
N ASN A 407 15.05 -15.11 10.60
CA ASN A 407 14.40 -13.85 10.25
C ASN A 407 15.30 -12.92 9.44
N ILE A 408 16.58 -12.84 9.79
CA ILE A 408 17.57 -12.06 9.04
C ILE A 408 17.71 -12.62 7.63
N LEU A 409 17.94 -13.92 7.49
CA LEU A 409 18.08 -14.56 6.17
C LEU A 409 16.82 -14.41 5.31
N ARG A 410 15.64 -14.56 5.92
CA ARG A 410 14.37 -14.28 5.24
C ARG A 410 14.23 -12.83 4.81
N TYR A 411 14.69 -11.89 5.64
CA TYR A 411 14.65 -10.49 5.30
C TYR A 411 15.50 -10.19 4.06
N PHE A 412 16.72 -10.72 3.99
CA PHE A 412 17.56 -10.62 2.81
C PHE A 412 16.92 -11.30 1.60
N LYS A 413 16.47 -12.55 1.73
CA LYS A 413 15.78 -13.27 0.65
C LYS A 413 14.58 -12.53 0.06
N ASN A 414 13.80 -11.85 0.91
CA ASN A 414 12.54 -11.23 0.49
C ASN A 414 12.70 -9.78 0.01
N ASN A 415 13.73 -9.06 0.46
CA ASN A 415 13.85 -7.61 0.21
C ASN A 415 15.17 -7.20 -0.48
N HIS A 416 16.16 -8.10 -0.51
CA HIS A 416 17.49 -7.90 -1.08
C HIS A 416 17.96 -9.20 -1.75
N ASN A 417 19.27 -9.47 -1.72
CA ASN A 417 19.85 -10.75 -2.13
C ASN A 417 20.53 -11.43 -0.93
N LEU A 418 20.61 -12.76 -0.92
CA LEU A 418 21.34 -13.51 0.10
C LEU A 418 22.86 -13.28 0.01
N ASP A 419 23.36 -12.94 -1.18
CA ASP A 419 24.78 -12.58 -1.40
C ASP A 419 25.21 -11.32 -0.63
N ASP A 420 24.24 -10.51 -0.18
CA ASP A 420 24.49 -9.35 0.67
C ASP A 420 24.73 -9.71 2.15
N VAL A 421 24.56 -10.99 2.54
CA VAL A 421 24.72 -11.46 3.92
C VAL A 421 26.20 -11.74 4.20
N ARG A 422 26.72 -11.14 5.27
CA ARG A 422 28.12 -11.37 5.68
C ARG A 422 28.31 -12.78 6.24
N TYR A 423 29.53 -13.31 6.07
CA TYR A 423 30.01 -14.59 6.62
C TYR A 423 29.42 -15.86 5.99
N ILE A 424 28.52 -15.72 5.02
CA ILE A 424 27.91 -16.82 4.26
C ILE A 424 28.54 -16.88 2.87
N SER A 425 28.56 -18.05 2.23
CA SER A 425 29.02 -18.22 0.86
C SER A 425 28.04 -17.62 -0.17
N ASN A 426 28.56 -17.16 -1.31
CA ASN A 426 27.76 -16.53 -2.37
C ASN A 426 26.79 -17.48 -3.08
N ASP A 427 26.91 -18.79 -2.84
CA ASP A 427 26.03 -19.83 -3.39
C ASP A 427 25.00 -20.34 -2.36
N PHE A 428 24.95 -19.71 -1.18
CA PHE A 428 24.08 -20.15 -0.11
C PHE A 428 22.61 -20.06 -0.48
N GLN A 429 21.91 -21.17 -0.25
CA GLN A 429 20.46 -21.24 -0.35
C GLN A 429 19.88 -21.61 1.00
N ILE A 430 18.64 -21.19 1.28
CA ILE A 430 17.95 -21.50 2.55
C ILE A 430 17.87 -23.03 2.81
N LYS A 431 17.92 -23.86 1.77
CA LYS A 431 17.97 -25.33 1.91
C LYS A 431 19.26 -25.83 2.58
N ASN A 432 20.37 -25.08 2.44
CA ASN A 432 21.68 -25.36 3.03
C ASN A 432 21.83 -24.76 4.44
N MET A 433 20.73 -24.30 5.05
CA MET A 433 20.71 -23.72 6.39
C MET A 433 21.28 -24.68 7.43
N GLU A 434 20.88 -25.95 7.36
CA GLU A 434 21.30 -26.96 8.32
C GLU A 434 22.80 -27.25 8.21
N ASP A 435 23.32 -27.35 6.98
CA ASP A 435 24.76 -27.55 6.72
C ASP A 435 25.59 -26.37 7.24
N THR A 436 25.10 -25.14 7.05
CA THR A 436 25.87 -23.92 7.37
C THR A 436 25.80 -23.55 8.85
N PHE A 437 24.60 -23.62 9.45
CA PHE A 437 24.36 -23.14 10.81
C PHE A 437 24.18 -24.27 11.85
N GLY A 438 23.96 -25.51 11.41
CA GLY A 438 23.73 -26.67 12.29
C GLY A 438 22.29 -26.82 12.78
N PHE A 439 21.32 -26.14 12.15
CA PHE A 439 19.90 -26.29 12.48
C PHE A 439 18.99 -25.91 11.29
N PRO A 440 17.77 -26.46 11.20
CA PRO A 440 16.86 -26.17 10.11
C PRO A 440 16.25 -24.76 10.21
N PHE A 441 15.90 -24.19 9.06
CA PHE A 441 15.28 -22.87 8.96
C PHE A 441 13.96 -22.79 9.76
N THR A 442 13.87 -21.86 10.71
CA THR A 442 12.72 -21.78 11.64
C THR A 442 11.69 -20.73 11.15
N ASN A 443 10.43 -21.15 10.97
CA ASN A 443 9.37 -20.26 10.47
C ASN A 443 8.54 -19.63 11.61
N ILE A 444 8.33 -18.30 11.60
CA ILE A 444 7.53 -17.60 12.64
C ILE A 444 6.07 -18.10 12.68
N LYS A 445 5.53 -18.60 11.56
CA LYS A 445 4.15 -19.12 11.51
C LYS A 445 3.91 -20.28 12.48
N ASP A 446 4.95 -21.00 12.89
CA ASP A 446 4.82 -22.11 13.83
C ASP A 446 4.71 -21.69 15.31
N ILE A 447 4.95 -20.42 15.63
CA ILE A 447 5.09 -19.97 17.03
C ILE A 447 3.96 -19.01 17.47
N ARG A 448 3.22 -18.37 16.54
CA ARG A 448 2.31 -17.25 16.89
C ARG A 448 0.86 -17.29 16.38
N LYS A 449 0.38 -18.39 15.81
CA LYS A 449 -1.05 -18.49 15.44
C LYS A 449 -1.60 -19.85 15.78
N ASN A 450 -2.80 -19.85 16.37
CA ASN A 450 -3.66 -21.02 16.44
C ASN A 450 -3.64 -21.72 15.09
N ARG A 451 -3.29 -23.01 15.08
CA ARG A 451 -3.08 -23.75 13.84
C ARG A 451 -4.45 -23.99 13.20
N TYR A 452 -4.66 -23.50 11.98
CA TYR A 452 -5.92 -23.68 11.28
C TYR A 452 -6.06 -25.13 10.81
N PHE A 453 -7.22 -25.74 11.02
CA PHE A 453 -7.59 -27.04 10.46
C PHE A 453 -8.83 -26.90 9.56
N ASN A 454 -8.88 -27.72 8.52
CA ASN A 454 -10.02 -27.84 7.63
C ASN A 454 -10.17 -29.27 7.15
N TYR A 455 -11.23 -29.92 7.60
CA TYR A 455 -11.71 -31.22 7.17
C TYR A 455 -12.80 -30.96 6.16
N SER A 456 -12.54 -31.26 4.89
CA SER A 456 -13.48 -30.93 3.83
C SER A 456 -13.50 -32.06 2.84
N ASN A 457 -14.66 -32.40 2.33
CA ASN A 457 -14.78 -33.37 1.24
C ASN A 457 -14.85 -32.61 -0.09
N TYR A 458 -13.69 -32.14 -0.59
CA TYR A 458 -13.58 -31.56 -1.92
C TYR A 458 -13.25 -32.67 -2.94
N GLY A 459 -14.17 -32.94 -3.86
CA GLY A 459 -14.06 -33.94 -4.93
C GLY A 459 -15.35 -34.02 -5.76
N ASN A 460 -15.30 -34.78 -6.86
CA ASN A 460 -16.42 -34.98 -7.82
C ASN A 460 -17.77 -35.27 -7.13
N ALA A 461 -18.89 -34.94 -7.79
CA ALA A 461 -20.24 -35.15 -7.28
C ALA A 461 -20.40 -36.53 -6.63
N LYS A 462 -20.59 -36.56 -5.30
CA LYS A 462 -20.81 -37.79 -4.54
C LYS A 462 -22.30 -37.95 -4.26
N VAL A 463 -22.80 -39.16 -4.45
CA VAL A 463 -24.20 -39.54 -4.23
C VAL A 463 -24.41 -39.78 -2.73
N ILE A 464 -25.40 -39.10 -2.13
CA ILE A 464 -25.88 -39.38 -0.77
C ILE A 464 -27.09 -40.29 -0.93
N ASN A 465 -27.02 -41.51 -0.40
CA ASN A 465 -28.19 -42.39 -0.37
C ASN A 465 -29.14 -41.91 0.74
N THR A 466 -30.39 -41.61 0.38
CA THR A 466 -31.44 -41.17 1.30
C THR A 466 -32.49 -42.27 1.56
N GLU A 467 -32.30 -43.46 1.00
CA GLU A 467 -33.22 -44.58 1.17
C GLU A 467 -33.38 -44.95 2.66
N GLY A 468 -34.63 -45.03 3.10
CA GLY A 468 -34.97 -45.36 4.49
C GLY A 468 -35.03 -44.16 5.44
N TYR A 469 -34.80 -42.92 4.98
CA TYR A 469 -35.01 -41.69 5.75
C TYR A 469 -36.25 -40.93 5.24
N ASP A 470 -36.95 -40.26 6.16
CA ASP A 470 -38.16 -39.50 5.83
C ASP A 470 -37.84 -38.09 5.33
N TYR A 471 -36.76 -37.47 5.85
CA TYR A 471 -36.38 -36.10 5.48
C TYR A 471 -34.86 -35.95 5.32
N LEU A 472 -34.47 -35.08 4.37
CA LEU A 472 -33.13 -34.48 4.25
C LEU A 472 -33.24 -32.98 4.46
N ILE A 473 -32.41 -32.44 5.35
CA ILE A 473 -32.47 -31.05 5.80
C ILE A 473 -31.09 -30.41 5.60
N ASP A 474 -31.06 -29.26 4.91
CA ASP A 474 -29.88 -28.40 4.81
C ASP A 474 -30.05 -27.19 5.75
N LEU A 475 -29.43 -27.27 6.93
CA LEU A 475 -29.49 -26.22 7.97
C LEU A 475 -28.44 -25.11 7.76
N ASN A 476 -27.79 -25.06 6.59
CA ASN A 476 -26.79 -24.03 6.30
C ASN A 476 -27.38 -22.68 5.87
N ASN A 477 -28.62 -22.65 5.36
CA ASN A 477 -29.31 -21.39 5.07
C ASN A 477 -29.79 -20.69 6.36
N SER A 478 -30.05 -19.39 6.27
CA SER A 478 -30.20 -18.37 7.34
C SER A 478 -31.13 -18.70 8.53
N GLU A 479 -31.90 -19.78 8.50
CA GLU A 479 -32.80 -20.17 9.57
C GLU A 479 -32.26 -21.39 10.33
N ASN A 480 -31.85 -21.16 11.58
CA ASN A 480 -31.38 -22.17 12.53
C ASN A 480 -32.52 -23.08 13.06
N LYS A 481 -33.67 -23.12 12.38
CA LYS A 481 -34.87 -23.86 12.77
C LYS A 481 -35.67 -24.26 11.53
N VAL A 482 -36.11 -25.52 11.48
CA VAL A 482 -36.96 -26.06 10.41
C VAL A 482 -38.10 -26.86 11.03
N ASN A 483 -39.33 -26.63 10.59
CA ASN A 483 -40.48 -27.47 10.96
C ASN A 483 -40.64 -28.58 9.91
N LEU A 484 -40.69 -29.85 10.33
CA LEU A 484 -40.87 -31.00 9.43
C LEU A 484 -42.35 -31.29 9.17
N ASN A 485 -43.18 -31.06 10.18
CA ASN A 485 -44.64 -31.08 10.15
C ASN A 485 -45.17 -30.22 11.32
N ASP A 486 -46.48 -30.26 11.59
CA ASP A 486 -47.10 -29.45 12.64
C ASP A 486 -46.63 -29.80 14.06
N SER A 487 -46.10 -31.01 14.27
CA SER A 487 -45.65 -31.48 15.59
C SER A 487 -44.14 -31.45 15.77
N ILE A 488 -43.33 -31.65 14.72
CA ILE A 488 -41.89 -31.88 14.82
C ILE A 488 -41.08 -30.73 14.24
N LYS A 489 -40.12 -30.24 15.04
CA LYS A 489 -39.23 -29.12 14.71
C LYS A 489 -37.78 -29.45 15.03
N VAL A 490 -36.89 -29.12 14.11
CA VAL A 490 -35.44 -29.27 14.25
C VAL A 490 -34.83 -27.89 14.50
N ILE A 491 -33.98 -27.76 15.51
CA ILE A 491 -33.33 -26.51 15.91
C ILE A 491 -31.83 -26.77 16.01
N TYR A 492 -31.02 -25.96 15.33
CA TYR A 492 -29.56 -26.03 15.41
C TYR A 492 -28.96 -24.73 15.91
N ASN A 493 -28.34 -24.77 17.09
CA ASN A 493 -27.64 -23.62 17.64
C ASN A 493 -26.17 -23.63 17.23
N ARG A 494 -25.81 -22.77 16.27
CA ARG A 494 -24.43 -22.63 15.76
C ARG A 494 -23.41 -22.19 16.82
N SER A 495 -23.82 -21.44 17.85
CA SER A 495 -22.91 -20.94 18.89
C SER A 495 -22.53 -22.03 19.90
N SER A 496 -23.43 -22.99 20.14
CA SER A 496 -23.20 -24.10 21.06
C SER A 496 -23.03 -25.45 20.35
N TYR A 497 -22.97 -25.46 19.02
CA TYR A 497 -22.92 -26.65 18.15
C TYR A 497 -24.00 -27.70 18.43
N ASN A 498 -25.12 -27.31 19.07
CA ASN A 498 -26.11 -28.25 19.58
C ASN A 498 -27.31 -28.33 18.65
N LEU A 499 -27.67 -29.56 18.22
CA LEU A 499 -28.85 -29.85 17.42
C LEU A 499 -29.92 -30.55 18.28
N LYS A 500 -31.15 -30.04 18.21
CA LYS A 500 -32.32 -30.56 18.91
C LYS A 500 -33.44 -30.90 17.94
N ILE A 501 -34.12 -32.00 18.19
CA ILE A 501 -35.41 -32.33 17.58
C ILE A 501 -36.46 -32.27 18.68
N MET A 502 -37.54 -31.53 18.46
CA MET A 502 -38.65 -31.42 19.38
C MET A 502 -39.94 -31.89 18.73
N GLU A 503 -40.78 -32.56 19.52
CA GLU A 503 -42.15 -32.91 19.20
C GLU A 503 -43.06 -32.14 20.17
N GLY A 504 -43.81 -31.14 19.67
CA GLY A 504 -44.50 -30.17 20.51
C GLY A 504 -43.53 -29.37 21.38
N GLU A 505 -43.61 -29.51 22.71
CA GLU A 505 -42.65 -28.92 23.67
C GLU A 505 -41.58 -29.91 24.15
N LYS A 506 -41.71 -31.20 23.83
CA LYS A 506 -40.80 -32.25 24.31
C LYS A 506 -39.59 -32.39 23.40
N VAL A 507 -38.38 -32.41 23.96
CA VAL A 507 -37.15 -32.72 23.23
C VAL A 507 -37.05 -34.23 23.05
N ILE A 508 -37.06 -34.71 21.81
CA ILE A 508 -36.98 -36.14 21.47
C ILE A 508 -35.57 -36.55 21.01
N TYR A 509 -34.70 -35.58 20.69
CA TYR A 509 -33.30 -35.80 20.36
C TYR A 509 -32.47 -34.54 20.65
N ASN A 510 -31.24 -34.71 21.14
CA ASN A 510 -30.31 -33.61 21.46
C ASN A 510 -28.87 -34.09 21.28
N LYS A 511 -28.06 -33.39 20.48
CA LYS A 511 -26.69 -33.78 20.17
C LYS A 511 -25.74 -32.59 20.03
N ASP A 512 -24.62 -32.64 20.74
CA ASP A 512 -23.51 -31.72 20.54
C ASP A 512 -22.63 -32.18 19.37
N LEU A 513 -22.64 -31.42 18.28
CA LEU A 513 -21.89 -31.73 17.07
C LEU A 513 -20.38 -31.44 17.22
N PHE A 514 -19.95 -30.75 18.29
CA PHE A 514 -18.53 -30.56 18.59
C PHE A 514 -17.80 -31.90 18.77
N GLU A 515 -18.49 -32.92 19.30
CA GLU A 515 -17.93 -34.28 19.46
C GLU A 515 -17.40 -34.84 18.14
N TYR A 516 -18.12 -34.64 17.03
CA TYR A 516 -17.71 -35.12 15.72
C TYR A 516 -16.46 -34.39 15.19
N ALA A 517 -16.33 -33.10 15.47
CA ALA A 517 -15.11 -32.35 15.15
C ALA A 517 -13.91 -32.84 15.96
N ASP A 518 -14.11 -33.19 17.24
CA ASP A 518 -13.06 -33.73 18.10
C ASP A 518 -12.62 -35.13 17.64
N ILE A 519 -13.55 -36.00 17.23
CA ILE A 519 -13.26 -37.32 16.65
C ILE A 519 -12.38 -37.19 15.41
N LEU A 520 -12.75 -36.33 14.45
CA LEU A 520 -11.96 -36.10 13.24
C LEU A 520 -10.58 -35.53 13.58
N ASN A 521 -10.51 -34.61 14.55
CA ASN A 521 -9.25 -34.03 14.99
C ASN A 521 -8.31 -35.06 15.63
N LYS A 522 -8.83 -35.92 16.51
CA LYS A 522 -8.06 -37.03 17.12
C LYS A 522 -7.60 -38.06 16.11
N LYS A 523 -8.39 -38.30 15.04
CA LYS A 523 -8.07 -39.28 14.00
C LYS A 523 -7.00 -38.79 13.04
N TYR A 524 -7.12 -37.56 12.53
CA TYR A 524 -6.22 -37.10 11.46
C TYR A 524 -4.98 -36.36 11.96
N LYS A 525 -4.96 -35.83 13.19
CA LYS A 525 -3.83 -35.19 13.94
C LYS A 525 -2.91 -34.19 13.21
N ASP A 526 -3.07 -33.98 11.92
CA ASP A 526 -2.03 -33.42 11.06
C ASP A 526 -2.39 -32.03 10.54
N LEU A 527 -1.42 -31.14 10.62
CA LEU A 527 -1.58 -29.69 10.59
C LEU A 527 -0.84 -29.15 9.37
N SER A 528 -1.59 -28.65 8.37
CA SER A 528 -1.21 -27.57 7.42
C SER A 528 -1.81 -27.69 6.01
N LYS A 529 -2.52 -28.76 5.65
CA LYS A 529 -3.08 -28.91 4.30
C LYS A 529 -4.59 -29.16 4.32
N ARG A 530 -5.30 -28.55 3.37
CA ARG A 530 -6.69 -28.93 3.02
C ARG A 530 -6.66 -30.41 2.67
N LYS A 531 -7.19 -31.27 3.54
CA LYS A 531 -7.23 -32.71 3.31
C LYS A 531 -8.63 -33.06 2.84
N SER A 532 -8.73 -33.64 1.64
CA SER A 532 -9.97 -34.26 1.19
C SER A 532 -10.18 -35.53 2.00
N ILE A 533 -11.24 -35.58 2.81
CA ILE A 533 -11.62 -36.76 3.59
C ILE A 533 -12.74 -37.47 2.86
N ASP A 534 -12.74 -38.81 2.87
CA ASP A 534 -13.80 -39.56 2.21
C ASP A 534 -15.15 -39.32 2.90
N LEU A 535 -16.24 -39.35 2.11
CA LEU A 535 -17.59 -39.05 2.61
C LEU A 535 -17.98 -39.98 3.76
N LYS A 536 -17.60 -41.27 3.67
CA LYS A 536 -17.89 -42.26 4.71
C LYS A 536 -17.30 -41.89 6.06
N GLU A 537 -16.13 -41.24 6.07
CA GLU A 537 -15.46 -40.83 7.32
C GLU A 537 -15.99 -39.50 7.85
N MET A 538 -16.74 -38.75 7.03
CA MET A 538 -17.44 -37.51 7.40
C MET A 538 -18.95 -37.73 7.63
N THR A 539 -19.41 -38.99 7.65
CA THR A 539 -20.79 -39.37 7.93
C THR A 539 -20.88 -40.01 9.31
N PHE A 540 -21.76 -39.47 10.15
CA PHE A 540 -22.02 -39.97 11.50
C PHE A 540 -23.48 -40.34 11.64
N ILE A 541 -23.75 -41.52 12.19
CA ILE A 541 -25.10 -42.07 12.40
C ILE A 541 -25.33 -42.12 13.91
N ASP A 542 -26.52 -41.70 14.34
CA ASP A 542 -26.97 -41.78 15.73
C ASP A 542 -28.45 -42.19 15.76
N GLU A 543 -28.85 -42.91 16.79
CA GLU A 543 -30.18 -43.52 16.86
C GLU A 543 -30.67 -43.61 18.31
N ASN A 544 -31.95 -43.32 18.52
CA ASN A 544 -32.63 -43.58 19.78
C ASN A 544 -33.98 -44.27 19.54
N GLU A 545 -34.80 -44.37 20.58
CA GLU A 545 -36.12 -45.04 20.50
C GLU A 545 -37.12 -44.32 19.58
N ARG A 546 -36.89 -43.04 19.25
CA ARG A 546 -37.83 -42.17 18.53
C ARG A 546 -37.34 -41.75 17.14
N VAL A 547 -36.04 -41.67 16.92
CA VAL A 547 -35.44 -41.21 15.66
C VAL A 547 -34.18 -41.99 15.31
N ASN A 548 -33.92 -42.13 14.01
CA ASN A 548 -32.63 -42.50 13.45
C ASN A 548 -32.13 -41.32 12.61
N VAL A 549 -30.94 -40.81 12.91
CA VAL A 549 -30.40 -39.61 12.30
C VAL A 549 -29.01 -39.83 11.71
N THR A 550 -28.75 -39.15 10.60
CA THR A 550 -27.44 -39.16 9.94
C THR A 550 -26.96 -37.74 9.66
N PHE A 551 -25.73 -37.44 10.08
CA PHE A 551 -25.02 -36.20 9.79
C PHE A 551 -23.97 -36.46 8.71
N VAL A 552 -24.07 -35.74 7.60
CA VAL A 552 -23.12 -35.84 6.48
C VAL A 552 -22.39 -34.51 6.35
N PHE A 553 -21.17 -34.41 6.89
CA PHE A 553 -20.40 -33.16 6.88
C PHE A 553 -19.74 -32.91 5.53
N LYS A 554 -20.00 -31.74 4.95
CA LYS A 554 -19.27 -31.21 3.78
C LYS A 554 -17.94 -30.61 4.18
N SER A 555 -17.95 -29.82 5.25
CA SER A 555 -16.73 -29.24 5.82
C SER A 555 -16.85 -28.94 7.31
N ILE A 556 -15.75 -29.11 8.04
CA ILE A 556 -15.55 -28.69 9.42
C ILE A 556 -14.21 -27.96 9.47
N SER A 557 -14.21 -26.70 9.92
CA SER A 557 -12.99 -25.91 10.02
C SER A 557 -12.90 -25.10 11.31
N GLY A 558 -11.68 -24.84 11.75
CA GLY A 558 -11.42 -24.22 13.03
C GLY A 558 -9.96 -23.92 13.28
N THR A 559 -9.65 -23.57 14.51
CA THR A 559 -8.29 -23.25 14.96
C THR A 559 -7.94 -24.05 16.21
N LYS A 560 -6.72 -24.60 16.25
CA LYS A 560 -6.16 -25.32 17.39
C LYS A 560 -5.26 -24.40 18.19
N GLU A 561 -5.53 -24.23 19.49
CA GLU A 561 -4.69 -23.46 20.39
C GLU A 561 -3.42 -24.22 20.79
N VAL A 562 -2.48 -23.54 21.47
CA VAL A 562 -1.21 -24.14 21.92
C VAL A 562 -1.46 -25.23 22.99
N SER A 563 -2.59 -25.17 23.70
CA SER A 563 -3.09 -26.16 24.67
C SER A 563 -3.61 -27.47 24.06
N GLU A 564 -3.53 -27.61 22.72
CA GLU A 564 -4.16 -28.67 21.94
C GLU A 564 -5.69 -28.65 21.84
N GLU A 565 -6.35 -27.74 22.54
CA GLU A 565 -7.78 -27.52 22.44
C GLU A 565 -8.16 -26.97 21.05
N ILE A 566 -9.23 -27.51 20.47
CA ILE A 566 -9.77 -27.05 19.20
C ILE A 566 -10.93 -26.09 19.41
N LYS A 567 -10.95 -25.02 18.61
CA LYS A 567 -12.07 -24.12 18.47
C LYS A 567 -12.64 -24.24 17.06
N VAL A 568 -13.87 -24.72 16.93
CA VAL A 568 -14.53 -24.85 15.64
C VAL A 568 -15.10 -23.50 15.20
N ASN A 569 -14.76 -23.03 14.01
CA ASN A 569 -15.27 -21.77 13.47
C ASN A 569 -16.47 -22.00 12.54
N HIS A 570 -16.52 -23.14 11.86
CA HIS A 570 -17.54 -23.44 10.86
C HIS A 570 -17.77 -24.95 10.71
N MET A 571 -19.05 -25.34 10.59
CA MET A 571 -19.50 -26.68 10.22
C MET A 571 -20.58 -26.56 9.17
N ASP A 572 -20.42 -27.29 8.07
CA ASP A 572 -21.39 -27.43 6.98
C ASP A 572 -21.73 -28.90 6.82
N PHE A 573 -23.02 -29.25 6.92
CA PHE A 573 -23.51 -30.63 6.86
C PHE A 573 -24.92 -30.74 6.29
N TYR A 574 -25.24 -31.91 5.76
CA TYR A 574 -26.62 -32.38 5.56
C TYR A 574 -27.07 -33.20 6.76
N PHE A 575 -28.35 -33.08 7.11
CA PHE A 575 -28.96 -33.80 8.21
C PHE A 575 -30.13 -34.64 7.70
N LEU A 576 -30.03 -35.97 7.81
CA LEU A 576 -31.09 -36.91 7.46
C LEU A 576 -31.76 -37.44 8.72
N ILE A 577 -33.08 -37.59 8.67
CA ILE A 577 -33.88 -38.08 9.80
C ILE A 577 -34.93 -39.08 9.32
N LYS A 578 -35.03 -40.19 10.06
CA LYS A 578 -36.12 -41.15 10.03
C LYS A 578 -36.82 -41.12 11.39
N ILE A 579 -38.12 -40.88 11.39
CA ILE A 579 -38.96 -40.93 12.58
C ILE A 579 -39.43 -42.38 12.75
N LYS A 580 -39.32 -42.92 13.97
CA LYS A 580 -39.69 -44.30 14.27
C LYS A 580 -41.12 -44.45 14.73
#